data_AF-A0AAN4L9V8-F1
#
_entry.id   AF-A0AAN4L9V8-F1
#
_cell.length_a   1.000
_cell.length_b   1.000
_cell.length_c   1.000
_cell.angle_alpha   90.00
_cell.angle_beta   90.00
_cell.angle_gamma   90.00
#
_symmetry.space_group_name_H-M   'P 1'
#
loop_
_entity.id
_entity.type
_entity.pdbx_description
1 polymer ?
#
loop_
_entity_poly.entity_id
_entity_poly.type
_entity_poly.pdbx_seq_one_letter_code
_entity_poly.pdbx_strand_id
1 'polypeptide(L)'
;MTMIMYLLHIVGALAMGFYLILPFVVGKIRTLNAAAQEGAFASLRSLNKVAQYGLVIQLLTGGYLMTKGEYSHVWMAVVVVLLLAIAAIGGIMGKPLRLAAEGVKNKRDVGPEQSKIRMFSTLLAVFLLIMVYLMVNNQVI
;
A
#
# COMPACT_ATOMS: atom_id res chain seq x y z
N MET A 1 27.61 -3.13 -4.63
CA MET A 1 26.27 -3.75 -4.84
C MET A 1 25.30 -3.49 -3.69
N THR A 2 25.75 -3.54 -2.42
CA THR A 2 24.90 -3.26 -1.23
C THR A 2 24.25 -1.88 -1.24
N MET A 3 24.98 -0.81 -1.57
CA MET A 3 24.43 0.56 -1.59
C MET A 3 23.28 0.76 -2.59
N ILE A 4 23.35 0.11 -3.76
CA ILE A 4 22.27 0.17 -4.76
C ILE A 4 21.02 -0.54 -4.22
N MET A 5 21.19 -1.68 -3.54
CA MET A 5 20.07 -2.40 -2.93
C MET A 5 19.41 -1.58 -1.82
N TYR A 6 20.19 -0.91 -0.98
CA TYR A 6 19.65 0.02 0.02
C TYR A 6 18.91 1.20 -0.62
N LEU A 7 19.46 1.81 -1.67
CA LEU A 7 18.78 2.88 -2.40
C LEU A 7 17.44 2.40 -2.95
N LEU A 8 17.42 1.26 -3.65
CA LEU A 8 16.19 0.69 -4.21
C LEU A 8 15.19 0.32 -3.11
N HIS A 9 15.66 -0.22 -2.00
CA HIS A 9 14.83 -0.53 -0.84
C HIS A 9 14.16 0.75 -0.30
N ILE A 10 14.93 1.81 -0.06
CA ILE A 10 14.42 3.10 0.42
C ILE A 10 13.40 3.69 -0.57
N VAL A 11 13.72 3.70 -1.87
CA VAL A 11 12.79 4.19 -2.92
C VAL A 11 11.50 3.37 -2.93
N GLY A 12 11.59 2.04 -2.82
CA GLY A 12 10.44 1.16 -2.70
C GLY A 12 9.59 1.49 -1.46
N ALA A 13 10.23 1.74 -0.31
CA ALA A 13 9.56 2.14 0.92
C ALA A 13 8.84 3.49 0.77
N LEU A 14 9.48 4.48 0.15
CA LEU A 14 8.87 5.79 -0.13
C LEU A 14 7.66 5.68 -1.06
N ALA A 15 7.72 4.82 -2.09
CA ALA A 15 6.58 4.56 -2.96
C ALA A 15 5.39 3.95 -2.19
N MET A 16 5.64 3.10 -1.18
CA MET A 16 4.59 2.56 -0.32
C MET A 16 4.02 3.58 0.68
N GLY A 17 4.75 4.67 0.98
CA GLY A 17 4.33 5.71 1.92
C GLY A 17 2.96 6.32 1.61
N PHE A 18 2.53 6.27 0.34
CA PHE A 18 1.16 6.56 -0.09
C PHE A 18 0.08 5.86 0.75
N TYR A 19 0.30 4.60 1.17
CA TYR A 19 -0.68 3.86 1.96
C TYR A 19 -0.94 4.47 3.34
N LEU A 20 0.03 5.19 3.92
CA LEU A 20 -0.15 5.86 5.21
C LEU A 20 -1.17 7.00 5.14
N ILE A 21 -1.19 7.73 4.03
CA ILE A 21 -2.07 8.90 3.85
C ILE A 21 -3.42 8.55 3.22
N LEU A 22 -3.50 7.39 2.55
CA LEU A 22 -4.67 6.95 1.81
C LEU A 22 -5.99 6.98 2.59
N PRO A 23 -6.11 6.51 3.86
CA PRO A 23 -7.38 6.53 4.58
C PRO A 23 -7.94 7.93 4.77
N PHE A 24 -7.07 8.92 4.99
CA PHE A 24 -7.48 10.32 5.15
C PHE A 24 -7.99 10.91 3.83
N VAL A 25 -7.29 10.63 2.72
CA VAL A 25 -7.69 11.07 1.38
C VAL A 25 -9.04 10.45 0.99
N VAL A 26 -9.19 9.13 1.12
CA VAL A 26 -10.45 8.42 0.84
C VAL A 26 -11.60 8.94 1.71
N GLY A 27 -11.29 9.31 2.95
CA GLY A 27 -12.22 9.94 3.88
C GLY A 27 -12.89 11.19 3.32
N LYS A 28 -12.17 11.98 2.53
CA LYS A 28 -12.62 13.27 2.00
C LYS A 28 -13.29 13.21 0.64
N ILE A 29 -13.14 12.12 -0.13
CA ILE A 29 -13.68 12.02 -1.50
C ILE A 29 -15.20 12.30 -1.56
N ARG A 30 -15.98 11.83 -0.57
CA ARG A 30 -17.44 12.07 -0.54
C ARG A 30 -17.85 13.55 -0.54
N THR A 31 -16.96 14.43 -0.08
CA THR A 31 -17.24 15.87 0.02
C THR A 31 -17.05 16.59 -1.32
N LEU A 32 -16.49 15.90 -2.32
CA LEU A 32 -16.20 16.44 -3.64
C LEU A 32 -17.41 16.32 -4.57
N ASN A 33 -17.48 17.18 -5.59
CA ASN A 33 -18.42 17.03 -6.70
C ASN A 33 -18.09 15.79 -7.56
N ALA A 34 -19.02 15.37 -8.40
CA ALA A 34 -18.89 14.12 -9.19
C ALA A 34 -17.62 14.08 -10.06
N ALA A 35 -17.30 15.15 -10.78
CA ALA A 35 -16.11 15.19 -11.64
C ALA A 35 -14.82 15.02 -10.81
N ALA A 36 -14.73 15.69 -9.66
CA ALA A 36 -13.59 15.57 -8.76
C ALA A 36 -13.52 14.19 -8.08
N GLN A 37 -14.66 13.54 -7.80
CA GLN A 37 -14.68 12.17 -7.28
C GLN A 37 -14.14 11.15 -8.29
N GLU A 38 -14.57 11.24 -9.56
CA GLU A 38 -14.07 10.37 -10.64
C GLU A 38 -12.54 10.50 -10.77
N GLY A 39 -12.05 11.75 -10.85
CA GLY A 39 -10.62 12.05 -10.90
C GLY A 39 -9.87 11.51 -9.69
N ALA A 40 -10.41 11.69 -8.48
CA ALA A 40 -9.79 11.18 -7.26
C ALA A 40 -9.67 9.64 -7.28
N PHE A 41 -10.73 8.90 -7.62
CA PHE A 41 -10.66 7.44 -7.70
C PHE A 41 -9.70 6.96 -8.79
N ALA A 42 -9.65 7.62 -9.94
CA ALA A 42 -8.70 7.31 -11.01
C ALA A 42 -7.24 7.55 -10.57
N SER A 43 -6.96 8.69 -9.93
CA SER A 43 -5.64 9.01 -9.38
C SER A 43 -5.21 8.04 -8.29
N LEU A 44 -6.10 7.69 -7.36
CA LEU A 44 -5.83 6.70 -6.33
C LEU A 44 -5.52 5.32 -6.93
N ARG A 45 -6.19 4.93 -8.01
CA ARG A 45 -5.88 3.69 -8.74
C ARG A 45 -4.48 3.70 -9.33
N SER A 46 -4.07 4.82 -9.93
CA SER A 46 -2.73 4.97 -10.50
C SER A 46 -1.65 4.95 -9.40
N LEU A 47 -1.84 5.69 -8.32
CA LEU A 47 -0.92 5.70 -7.18
C LEU A 47 -0.83 4.32 -6.50
N ASN A 48 -1.94 3.59 -6.40
CA ASN A 48 -1.93 2.22 -5.90
C ASN A 48 -1.05 1.31 -6.77
N LYS A 49 -1.07 1.44 -8.10
CA LYS A 49 -0.15 0.67 -8.97
C LYS A 49 1.32 1.03 -8.71
N VAL A 50 1.63 2.31 -8.52
CA VAL A 50 3.00 2.75 -8.18
C VAL A 50 3.45 2.14 -6.86
N ALA A 51 2.60 2.16 -5.83
CA ALA A 51 2.89 1.52 -4.55
C ALA A 51 3.07 0.00 -4.68
N GLN A 52 2.30 -0.67 -5.55
CA GLN A 52 2.46 -2.10 -5.86
C GLN A 52 3.79 -2.40 -6.55
N TYR A 53 4.27 -1.56 -7.47
CA TYR A 53 5.63 -1.71 -7.99
C TYR A 53 6.69 -1.47 -6.91
N GLY A 54 6.46 -0.51 -6.02
CA GLY A 54 7.29 -0.30 -4.82
C GLY A 54 7.36 -1.54 -3.93
N LEU A 55 6.23 -2.23 -3.72
CA LEU A 55 6.16 -3.51 -2.98
C LEU A 55 7.01 -4.61 -3.63
N VAL A 56 6.98 -4.74 -4.96
CA VAL A 56 7.82 -5.72 -5.67
C VAL A 56 9.30 -5.40 -5.47
N ILE A 57 9.69 -4.13 -5.58
CA ILE A 57 11.07 -3.68 -5.30
C ILE A 57 11.45 -4.00 -3.86
N GLN A 58 10.55 -3.75 -2.91
CA GLN A 58 10.72 -4.04 -1.48
C GLN A 58 10.90 -5.54 -1.21
N LEU A 59 10.12 -6.42 -1.85
CA LEU A 59 10.30 -7.87 -1.72
C LEU A 59 11.68 -8.32 -2.18
N LEU A 60 12.10 -7.88 -3.37
CA LEU A 60 13.38 -8.30 -3.96
C LEU A 60 14.58 -7.77 -3.17
N THR A 61 14.55 -6.48 -2.83
CA THR A 61 15.63 -5.82 -2.10
C THR A 61 15.67 -6.25 -0.64
N GLY A 62 14.53 -6.31 0.04
CA GLY A 62 14.41 -6.77 1.42
C GLY A 62 14.83 -8.23 1.58
N GLY A 63 14.37 -9.10 0.67
CA GLY A 63 14.80 -10.49 0.62
C GLY A 63 16.31 -10.64 0.44
N TYR A 64 16.91 -9.86 -0.47
CA TYR A 64 18.37 -9.82 -0.61
C TYR A 64 19.08 -9.35 0.67
N LEU A 65 18.61 -8.24 1.28
CA LEU A 65 19.22 -7.68 2.50
C LEU A 65 19.12 -8.63 3.69
N MET A 66 18.03 -9.39 3.80
CA MET A 66 17.87 -10.44 4.81
C MET A 66 18.96 -11.52 4.72
N THR A 67 19.47 -11.83 3.52
CA THR A 67 20.58 -12.80 3.35
C THR A 67 21.95 -12.27 3.79
N LYS A 68 22.06 -10.97 4.09
CA LYS A 68 23.33 -10.29 4.40
C LYS A 68 23.47 -9.86 5.85
N GLY A 69 22.40 -9.95 6.64
CA GLY A 69 22.41 -9.62 8.05
C GLY A 69 22.07 -10.83 8.92
N GLU A 70 22.32 -10.69 10.21
CA GLU A 70 21.88 -11.65 11.22
C GLU A 70 20.52 -11.18 11.76
N TYR A 71 19.45 -11.79 11.26
CA TYR A 71 18.08 -11.50 11.66
C TYR A 71 17.43 -12.75 12.26
N SER A 72 16.50 -12.57 13.20
CA SER A 72 15.70 -13.68 13.72
C SER A 72 14.81 -14.27 12.63
N HIS A 73 14.75 -15.59 12.56
CA HIS A 73 13.88 -16.32 11.64
C HIS A 73 12.40 -15.96 11.85
N VAL A 74 12.01 -15.69 13.09
CA VAL A 74 10.64 -15.30 13.42
C VAL A 74 10.34 -13.90 12.87
N TRP A 75 11.25 -12.93 13.06
CA TRP A 75 11.12 -11.59 12.49
C TRP A 75 11.01 -11.64 10.96
N MET A 76 11.86 -12.43 10.30
CA MET A 76 11.81 -12.58 8.84
C MET A 76 10.46 -13.13 8.37
N ALA A 77 9.95 -14.18 9.02
CA ALA A 77 8.66 -14.76 8.67
C ALA A 77 7.52 -13.75 8.83
N VAL A 78 7.49 -13.00 9.95
CA VAL A 78 6.47 -11.97 10.20
C VAL A 78 6.51 -10.87 9.14
N VAL A 79 7.69 -10.34 8.81
CA VAL A 79 7.85 -9.28 7.80
C VAL A 79 7.41 -9.76 6.41
N VAL A 80 7.77 -10.99 6.02
CA VAL A 80 7.35 -11.56 4.74
C VAL A 80 5.83 -11.73 4.68
N VAL A 81 5.20 -12.28 5.72
CA VAL A 81 3.74 -12.43 5.79
C VAL A 81 3.05 -11.07 5.71
N LEU A 82 3.57 -10.07 6.43
CA LEU A 82 3.02 -8.73 6.41
C LEU A 82 3.13 -8.08 5.01
N LEU A 83 4.26 -8.28 4.32
CA LEU A 83 4.44 -7.80 2.96
C LEU A 83 3.48 -8.45 1.97
N LEU A 84 3.27 -9.77 2.09
CA LEU A 84 2.28 -10.48 1.27
C LEU A 84 0.85 -10.01 1.57
N ALA A 85 0.53 -9.71 2.83
CA ALA A 85 -0.77 -9.17 3.20
C ALA A 85 -1.02 -7.77 2.58
N ILE A 86 -0.02 -6.88 2.60
CA ILE A 86 -0.09 -5.56 1.95
C ILE A 86 -0.22 -5.74 0.43
N ALA A 87 0.54 -6.64 -0.18
CA ALA A 87 0.45 -6.94 -1.62
C ALA A 87 -0.94 -7.46 -2.00
N ALA A 88 -1.49 -8.41 -1.24
CA ALA A 88 -2.82 -8.96 -1.48
C ALA A 88 -3.91 -7.89 -1.36
N ILE A 89 -3.93 -7.13 -0.26
CA ILE A 89 -4.96 -6.09 -0.02
C ILE A 89 -4.85 -4.96 -1.04
N GLY A 90 -3.63 -4.48 -1.32
CA GLY A 90 -3.40 -3.42 -2.30
C GLY A 90 -3.72 -3.88 -3.73
N GLY A 91 -3.47 -5.15 -4.05
CA GLY A 91 -3.88 -5.77 -5.32
C GLY A 91 -5.40 -5.81 -5.48
N ILE A 92 -6.13 -6.36 -4.51
CA ILE A 92 -7.60 -6.46 -4.58
C ILE A 92 -8.30 -5.11 -4.52
N MET A 93 -7.69 -4.10 -3.88
CA MET A 93 -8.21 -2.71 -3.82
C MET A 93 -8.26 -2.04 -5.21
N GLY A 94 -7.47 -2.51 -6.19
CA GLY A 94 -7.52 -1.99 -7.56
C GLY A 94 -8.90 -2.14 -8.22
N LYS A 95 -9.66 -3.20 -7.89
CA LYS A 95 -11.01 -3.44 -8.43
C LYS A 95 -12.05 -2.42 -7.95
N PRO A 96 -12.28 -2.21 -6.63
CA PRO A 96 -13.24 -1.23 -6.16
C PRO A 96 -12.85 0.21 -6.55
N LEU A 97 -11.55 0.55 -6.63
CA LEU A 97 -11.12 1.86 -7.16
C LEU A 97 -11.58 2.09 -8.61
N ARG A 98 -11.43 1.08 -9.48
CA ARG A 98 -11.91 1.14 -10.86
C ARG A 98 -13.44 1.28 -10.91
N LEU A 99 -14.16 0.42 -10.18
CA LEU A 99 -15.63 0.39 -10.18
C LEU A 99 -16.24 1.67 -9.59
N ALA A 100 -15.58 2.30 -8.63
CA ALA A 100 -15.99 3.60 -8.08
C ALA A 100 -15.83 4.72 -9.13
N ALA A 101 -14.69 4.79 -9.83
CA ALA A 101 -14.50 5.78 -10.90
C ALA A 101 -15.57 5.63 -12.01
N GLU A 102 -15.78 4.41 -12.50
CA GLU A 102 -16.82 4.11 -13.50
C GLU A 102 -18.24 4.38 -12.99
N GLY A 103 -18.51 4.07 -11.72
CA GLY A 103 -19.80 4.32 -11.09
C GLY A 103 -20.13 5.81 -11.03
N VAL A 104 -19.18 6.65 -10.58
CA VAL A 104 -19.35 8.11 -10.55
C VAL A 104 -19.60 8.67 -11.94
N LYS A 105 -18.80 8.24 -12.94
CA LYS A 105 -18.96 8.64 -14.34
C LYS A 105 -20.38 8.34 -14.87
N ASN A 106 -20.92 7.18 -14.50
CA ASN A 106 -22.24 6.73 -14.90
C ASN A 106 -23.38 7.20 -13.97
N LYS A 107 -23.11 8.14 -13.04
CA LYS A 107 -24.07 8.67 -12.05
C LYS A 107 -24.72 7.58 -11.18
N ARG A 108 -24.01 6.47 -10.95
CA ARG A 108 -24.42 5.38 -10.05
C ARG A 108 -23.95 5.67 -8.63
N ASP A 109 -24.70 5.19 -7.64
CA ASP A 109 -24.20 5.15 -6.26
C ASP A 109 -22.94 4.26 -6.13
N VAL A 110 -21.90 4.81 -5.52
CA VAL A 110 -20.59 4.16 -5.28
C VAL A 110 -20.31 3.95 -3.80
N GLY A 111 -21.32 4.11 -2.95
CA GLY A 111 -21.21 3.87 -1.51
C GLY A 111 -20.59 2.52 -1.12
N PRO A 112 -20.99 1.40 -1.74
CA PRO A 112 -20.42 0.08 -1.45
C PRO A 112 -18.93 -0.03 -1.78
N GLU A 113 -18.50 0.45 -2.94
CA GLU A 113 -17.10 0.44 -3.37
C GLU A 113 -16.26 1.36 -2.49
N GLN A 114 -16.77 2.54 -2.17
CA GLN A 114 -16.07 3.51 -1.33
C GLN A 114 -15.87 3.00 0.09
N SER A 115 -16.86 2.29 0.66
CA SER A 115 -16.71 1.64 1.96
C SER A 115 -15.58 0.61 1.93
N LYS A 116 -15.52 -0.23 0.88
CA LYS A 116 -14.43 -1.20 0.70
C LYS A 116 -13.07 -0.53 0.54
N ILE A 117 -12.99 0.55 -0.26
CA ILE A 117 -11.75 1.31 -0.43
C ILE A 117 -11.28 1.89 0.90
N ARG A 118 -12.19 2.42 1.72
CA ARG A 118 -11.87 2.95 3.05
C ARG A 118 -11.35 1.85 4.00
N MET A 119 -12.01 0.70 4.02
CA MET A 119 -11.56 -0.43 4.83
C MET A 119 -10.16 -0.90 4.40
N PHE A 120 -9.93 -1.10 3.11
CA PHE A 120 -8.62 -1.52 2.60
C PHE A 120 -7.55 -0.46 2.84
N SER A 121 -7.84 0.83 2.67
CA SER A 121 -6.86 1.88 2.94
C SER A 121 -6.46 1.96 4.40
N THR A 122 -7.41 1.79 5.33
CA THR A 122 -7.10 1.70 6.76
C THR A 122 -6.23 0.49 7.07
N LEU A 123 -6.57 -0.69 6.55
CA LEU A 123 -5.77 -1.90 6.76
C LEU A 123 -4.35 -1.76 6.21
N LEU A 124 -4.20 -1.23 5.00
CA LEU A 124 -2.89 -0.99 4.39
C LEU A 124 -2.05 -0.01 5.21
N ALA A 125 -2.66 1.07 5.72
CA ALA A 125 -1.97 2.01 6.59
C ALA A 125 -1.48 1.35 7.88
N VAL A 126 -2.33 0.56 8.53
CA VAL A 126 -1.98 -0.15 9.78
C VAL A 126 -0.87 -1.19 9.52
N PHE A 127 -0.99 -2.01 8.48
CA PHE A 127 0.04 -3.00 8.16
C PHE A 127 1.38 -2.35 7.80
N LEU A 128 1.35 -1.24 7.07
CA LEU A 128 2.57 -0.50 6.77
C LEU A 128 3.20 0.14 8.03
N LEU A 129 2.40 0.65 8.97
CA LEU A 129 2.93 1.15 10.24
C LEU A 129 3.59 0.03 11.07
N ILE A 130 2.94 -1.14 11.16
CA ILE A 130 3.53 -2.31 11.83
C ILE A 130 4.83 -2.72 11.13
N MET A 131 4.86 -2.72 9.80
CA MET A 131 6.06 -3.04 9.02
C MET A 131 7.21 -2.08 9.33
N VAL A 132 6.95 -0.76 9.31
CA VAL A 132 7.95 0.25 9.63
C VAL A 132 8.46 0.08 11.06
N TYR A 133 7.57 -0.19 12.03
CA TYR A 133 7.96 -0.47 13.41
C TYR A 133 8.89 -1.68 13.52
N LEU A 134 8.58 -2.78 12.83
CA LEU A 134 9.41 -3.99 12.81
C LEU A 134 10.76 -3.77 12.12
N MET A 135 10.82 -2.92 11.09
CA MET A 135 12.09 -2.57 10.44
C MET A 135 13.02 -1.78 11.35
N VAL A 136 12.47 -0.94 12.23
CA VAL A 136 13.25 -0.24 13.27
C VAL A 136 13.64 -1.20 14.40
N ASN A 137 12.73 -2.09 14.79
CA ASN A 137 12.89 -3.02 15.90
C ASN A 137 13.17 -4.45 15.42
N ASN A 138 14.26 -4.61 14.66
CA ASN A 138 14.61 -5.85 13.98
C ASN A 138 15.21 -6.95 14.89
N GLN A 139 15.29 -6.71 16.20
CA GLN A 139 15.75 -7.67 17.22
C GLN A 139 14.70 -8.04 18.26
N VAL A 140 13.47 -7.49 18.15
CA VAL A 140 12.43 -7.66 19.19
C VAL A 140 11.78 -9.05 19.19
N ILE A 141 12.15 -9.91 18.24
CA ILE A 141 11.72 -11.30 18.11
C ILE A 141 12.88 -12.10 17.53
#